data_AF-A0A9E5A1I6-F1
#
_entry.id   AF-A0A9E5A1I6-F1
#
_cell.length_a   1.000
_cell.length_b   1.000
_cell.length_c   1.000
_cell.angle_alpha   90.00
_cell.angle_beta   90.00
_cell.angle_gamma   90.00
#
_symmetry.space_group_name_H-M   'P 1'
#
loop_
_entity.id
_entity.type
_entity.pdbx_description
1 polymer ?
#
loop_
_entity_poly.entity_id
_entity_poly.type
_entity_poly.pdbx_seq_one_letter_code
_entity_poly.pdbx_strand_id
1 'polypeptide(L)' 'MADRKKAEILWNNAERKQIRVMIPVELLEEINDDAVENWKLDHAARAKEVTYRLLLAKECEAKKTKGEK' A
#
# COMPACT_ATOMS: atom_id res chain seq x y z
N MET A 1 -0.44 13.65 -4.20
CA MET A 1 -0.51 12.22 -4.59
C MET A 1 0.45 11.47 -3.71
N ALA A 2 0.01 10.44 -2.99
CA ALA A 2 0.95 9.50 -2.36
C ALA A 2 1.82 8.93 -3.49
N ASP A 3 3.08 9.30 -3.48
CA ASP A 3 4.06 8.78 -4.40
C ASP A 3 4.44 7.38 -3.92
N ARG A 4 4.61 6.42 -4.83
CA ARG A 4 5.09 5.06 -4.47
C ARG A 4 6.40 5.13 -3.69
N LYS A 5 7.20 6.17 -3.95
CA LYS A 5 8.39 6.54 -3.17
C LYS A 5 8.12 6.77 -1.68
N LYS A 6 6.96 7.33 -1.30
CA LYS A 6 6.59 7.48 0.13
C LYS A 6 6.33 6.13 0.78
N ALA A 7 5.65 5.22 0.07
CA ALA A 7 5.43 3.86 0.56
C ALA A 7 6.76 3.12 0.74
N GLU A 8 7.69 3.29 -0.19
CA GLU A 8 9.04 2.72 -0.09
C GLU A 8 9.83 3.29 1.10
N ILE A 9 9.83 4.62 1.28
CA ILE A 9 10.49 5.28 2.42
C ILE A 9 9.91 4.77 3.73
N LEU A 10 8.58 4.67 3.83
CA LEU A 10 7.92 4.19 5.04
C LEU A 10 8.26 2.71 5.30
N TRP A 11 8.25 1.88 4.25
CA TRP A 11 8.60 0.46 4.35
C TRP A 11 10.04 0.23 4.84
N ASN A 12 11.00 1.06 4.40
CA ASN A 12 12.41 0.89 4.73
C ASN A 12 12.79 1.46 6.11
N ASN A 13 12.10 2.51 6.57
CA ASN A 13 12.53 3.29 7.75
C ASN A 13 11.64 3.10 9.00
N ALA A 14 10.52 2.39 8.90
CA ALA A 14 9.62 2.16 10.02
C ALA A 14 9.81 0.76 10.65
N GLU A 15 9.46 0.65 11.94
CA GLU A 15 9.26 -0.65 12.58
C GLU A 15 8.07 -1.36 11.90
N ARG A 16 8.26 -2.65 11.61
CA ARG A 16 7.28 -3.48 10.89
C ARG A 16 6.84 -4.65 11.76
N LYS A 17 5.54 -4.94 11.77
CA LYS A 17 4.98 -6.16 12.35
C LYS A 17 4.34 -7.01 11.26
N GLN A 18 4.60 -8.31 11.30
CA GLN A 18 3.96 -9.26 10.40
C GLN A 18 2.54 -9.55 10.89
N ILE A 19 1.57 -9.37 10.01
CA ILE A 19 0.16 -9.66 10.27
C ILE A 19 -0.38 -10.64 9.23
N ARG A 20 -1.36 -11.45 9.63
CA ARG A 20 -2.13 -12.30 8.71
C ARG A 20 -3.49 -11.66 8.51
N VAL A 21 -3.84 -11.38 7.26
CA VAL A 21 -5.14 -10.82 6.87
C VAL A 21 -5.78 -11.72 5.81
N MET A 22 -7.11 -11.77 5.80
CA MET A 22 -7.87 -12.40 4.73
C MET A 22 -8.39 -11.31 3.80
N ILE A 23 -8.22 -11.50 2.50
CA ILE A 23 -8.65 -10.57 1.46
C ILE A 23 -9.33 -11.36 0.33
N PRO A 24 -10.37 -10.80 -0.32
CA PRO A 24 -10.99 -11.39 -1.51
C PRO A 24 -9.95 -11.71 -2.60
N VAL A 25 -10.18 -12.82 -3.32
CA VAL A 25 -9.24 -13.31 -4.34
C VAL A 25 -8.99 -12.28 -5.43
N GLU A 26 -10.05 -11.67 -5.96
CA GLU A 26 -9.95 -10.66 -7.02
C GLU A 26 -9.05 -9.49 -6.62
N LEU A 27 -9.17 -9.02 -5.37
CA LEU A 27 -8.31 -7.94 -4.86
C LEU A 27 -6.87 -8.40 -4.65
N LEU A 28 -6.66 -9.65 -4.24
CA LEU A 28 -5.32 -10.21 -4.08
C LEU A 28 -4.61 -10.36 -5.43
N GLU A 29 -5.32 -10.76 -6.48
CA GLU A 29 -4.77 -10.88 -7.83
C GLU A 29 -4.32 -9.51 -8.36
N GLU A 30 -5.17 -8.49 -8.23
CA GLU A 30 -4.82 -7.11 -8.60
C GLU A 30 -3.59 -6.59 -7.83
N ILE A 31 -3.53 -6.85 -6.50
CA ILE A 31 -2.36 -6.49 -5.68
C ILE A 31 -1.10 -7.22 -6.18
N ASN A 32 -1.22 -8.46 -6.64
CA ASN A 32 -0.06 -9.22 -7.12
C ASN A 32 0.46 -8.67 -8.44
N ASP A 33 -0.42 -8.36 -9.37
CA ASP A 33 -0.04 -7.81 -10.68
C ASP A 33 0.65 -6.45 -10.51
N ASP A 34 0.05 -5.56 -9.70
CA ASP A 34 0.65 -4.28 -9.36
C ASP A 34 1.97 -4.45 -8.60
N ALA A 35 2.06 -5.45 -7.71
CA ALA A 35 3.29 -5.72 -6.98
C ALA A 35 4.44 -6.09 -7.91
N VAL A 36 4.17 -6.94 -8.91
CA VAL A 36 5.15 -7.38 -9.91
C VAL A 36 5.57 -6.21 -10.80
N GLU A 37 4.61 -5.44 -11.31
CA GLU A 37 4.86 -4.32 -12.22
C GLU A 37 5.66 -3.21 -11.54
N ASN A 38 5.26 -2.82 -10.34
CA ASN A 38 5.79 -1.62 -9.69
C ASN A 38 7.05 -1.88 -8.84
N TRP A 39 7.26 -3.12 -8.38
CA TRP A 39 8.33 -3.44 -7.44
C TRP A 39 9.31 -4.52 -7.92
N LYS A 40 9.21 -4.94 -9.20
CA LYS A 40 10.25 -5.68 -9.96
C LYS A 40 10.91 -6.82 -9.18
N LEU A 41 10.11 -7.76 -8.65
CA LEU A 41 10.56 -8.98 -7.96
C LEU A 41 11.22 -8.76 -6.59
N ASP A 42 11.05 -7.59 -5.97
CA ASP A 42 11.41 -7.40 -4.55
C ASP A 42 10.69 -8.46 -3.68
N HIS A 43 11.40 -9.12 -2.78
CA HIS A 43 10.83 -10.12 -1.88
C HIS A 43 9.68 -9.57 -1.00
N ALA A 44 9.64 -8.25 -0.80
CA ALA A 44 8.60 -7.53 -0.10
C ALA A 44 7.61 -6.80 -1.04
N ALA A 45 7.63 -7.05 -2.36
CA ALA A 45 6.81 -6.37 -3.36
C ALA A 45 5.33 -6.30 -2.96
N ARG A 46 4.73 -7.45 -2.61
CA ARG A 46 3.32 -7.51 -2.17
C ARG A 46 3.05 -6.64 -0.94
N ALA A 47 3.97 -6.66 0.04
CA ALA A 47 3.80 -5.90 1.27
C ALA A 47 4.00 -4.39 1.06
N LYS A 48 4.91 -4.00 0.15
CA LYS A 48 5.09 -2.61 -0.29
C LYS A 48 3.85 -2.10 -1.03
N GLU A 49 3.27 -2.92 -1.91
CA GLU A 49 2.04 -2.57 -2.64
C GLU A 49 0.84 -2.41 -1.69
N VAL A 50 0.67 -3.33 -0.73
CA VAL A 50 -0.35 -3.18 0.32
C VAL A 50 -0.12 -1.91 1.14
N THR A 51 1.12 -1.59 1.49
CA THR A 51 1.47 -0.36 2.23
C THR A 51 1.09 0.88 1.42
N TYR A 52 1.37 0.88 0.12
CA TYR A 52 0.98 1.96 -0.80
C TYR A 52 -0.54 2.17 -0.83
N ARG A 53 -1.32 1.10 -1.00
CA ARG A 53 -2.79 1.17 -1.01
C ARG A 53 -3.37 1.69 0.31
N LEU A 54 -2.80 1.28 1.44
CA LEU A 54 -3.21 1.81 2.76
C LEU A 54 -2.91 3.30 2.92
N LEU A 55 -1.76 3.77 2.42
CA LEU A 55 -1.44 5.20 2.42
C LEU A 55 -2.39 6.00 1.53
N LEU A 56 -2.75 5.48 0.35
CA LEU A 56 -3.75 6.09 -0.52
C LEU A 56 -5.12 6.19 0.16
N ALA A 57 -5.58 5.11 0.79
CA ALA A 57 -6.85 5.09 1.50
C ALA A 57 -6.88 6.18 2.59
N LYS A 58 -5.81 6.29 3.39
CA LYS A 58 -5.69 7.31 4.43
C LYS A 58 -5.67 8.74 3.88
N GLU A 59 -4.98 8.99 2.75
CA GLU A 59 -5.01 10.30 2.09
C GLU A 59 -6.41 10.64 1.57
N CYS A 60 -7.14 9.67 1.03
CA CYS A 60 -8.52 9.85 0.58
C CYS A 60 -9.47 10.16 1.74
N GLU A 61 -9.36 9.45 2.86
CA GLU A 61 -10.16 9.73 4.06
C GLU A 61 -9.88 11.13 4.63
N ALA A 62 -8.59 11.52 4.71
CA ALA A 62 -8.20 12.85 5.19
C ALA A 62 -8.71 14.00 4.31
N LYS A 63 -8.92 13.75 3.01
CA LYS A 63 -9.53 14.73 2.10
C LYS A 63 -11.03 14.84 2.30
N LYS A 64 -11.74 13.72 2.53
CA LYS A 64 -13.17 13.71 2.83
C LYS A 64 -13.47 14.54 4.08
N THR A 65 -12.70 14.34 5.16
CA THR A 65 -12.85 15.09 6.41
C THR A 65 -12.51 16.58 6.32
N LYS A 66 -11.75 17.01 5.30
CA LYS A 66 -11.44 18.43 5.07
C LYS A 66 -12.42 19.15 4.13
N GLY A 67 -13.21 18.41 3.35
CA GLY A 67 -14.29 18.97 2.53
C GLY A 67 -15.61 19.15 3.29
N GLU A 68 -15.73 18.56 4.49
CA GLU A 68 -16.89 18.67 5.39
C GLU A 68 -16.73 19.78 6.47
N LYS A 69 -15.83 20.75 6.28
CA LYS A 69 -15.68 21.90 7.18
C LYS A 69 -15.80 23.23 6.44
#